data_AF-A0A850CM69-F1
#
_entry.id   AF-A0A850CM69-F1
#
_cell.length_a   1.000
_cell.length_b   1.000
_cell.length_c   1.000
_cell.angle_alpha   90.00
_cell.angle_beta   90.00
_cell.angle_gamma   90.00
#
_symmetry.space_group_name_H-M   'P 1'
#
loop_
_entity.id
_entity.type
_entity.pdbx_description
1 polymer ?
#
loop_
_entity_poly.entity_id
_entity_poly.type
_entity_poly.pdbx_seq_one_letter_code
_entity_poly.pdbx_strand_id
1 'polypeptide(L)'
;MSQIEPNENIDDDLTSYSVDDEDQLQPEDTLEDGELDDVLDRGYSPNDRPQGVNAHGTTAYEESIDETIDERILQEEPDPSSAYGRPRNESGLDDDRIGGDDPDSIDAEDDWLGDNEVGDARAGRLVADDEGAHDDDEKQAWASDVGVDGAGASAEEAAMHVVDEVADEPDER
;
A
#
# COMPACT_ATOMS: atom_id res chain seq x y z
N MET A 1 -53.79 -56.70 -1.52
CA MET A 1 -52.51 -56.96 -2.23
C MET A 1 -51.78 -55.63 -2.32
N SER A 2 -50.54 -55.62 -1.80
CA SER A 2 -49.46 -54.62 -1.88
C SER A 2 -49.82 -53.13 -1.80
N GLN A 3 -49.52 -52.52 -0.64
CA GLN A 3 -49.16 -51.11 -0.60
C GLN A 3 -47.76 -50.99 -1.21
N ILE A 4 -47.57 -50.01 -2.11
CA ILE A 4 -46.28 -49.66 -2.67
C ILE A 4 -45.79 -48.51 -1.79
N GLU A 5 -44.86 -48.78 -0.90
CA GLU A 5 -44.20 -47.72 -0.14
C GLU A 5 -43.23 -46.99 -1.07
N PRO A 6 -43.16 -45.65 -1.05
CA PRO A 6 -42.12 -44.93 -1.77
C PRO A 6 -40.77 -45.33 -1.17
N ASN A 7 -39.81 -45.71 -2.03
CA ASN A 7 -38.44 -45.95 -1.59
C ASN A 7 -37.84 -44.58 -1.21
N GLU A 8 -37.60 -44.35 0.08
CA GLU A 8 -37.03 -43.10 0.64
C GLU A 8 -35.51 -43.03 0.50
N ASN A 9 -34.93 -43.91 -0.34
CA ASN A 9 -33.51 -43.98 -0.62
C ASN A 9 -33.24 -43.73 -2.11
N ILE A 10 -32.25 -42.89 -2.39
CA ILE A 10 -31.63 -42.67 -3.69
C ILE A 10 -30.45 -43.66 -3.81
N ASP A 11 -30.67 -44.75 -4.52
CA ASP A 11 -29.65 -45.75 -4.83
C ASP A 11 -28.95 -45.43 -6.16
N ASP A 12 -27.61 -45.37 -6.15
CA ASP A 12 -26.71 -45.41 -7.31
C ASP A 12 -25.96 -46.77 -7.35
N ASP A 13 -25.30 -47.10 -8.47
CA ASP A 13 -24.65 -48.40 -8.76
C ASP A 13 -23.60 -48.82 -7.69
N LEU A 14 -23.16 -47.89 -6.85
CA LEU A 14 -22.16 -48.09 -5.81
C LEU A 14 -22.62 -47.68 -4.39
N THR A 15 -23.69 -46.91 -4.22
CA THR A 15 -24.05 -46.27 -2.94
C THR A 15 -25.56 -46.01 -2.82
N SER A 16 -26.11 -46.08 -1.61
CA SER A 16 -27.50 -45.71 -1.29
C SER A 16 -27.49 -44.48 -0.37
N TYR A 17 -28.27 -43.45 -0.70
CA TYR A 17 -28.44 -42.24 0.09
C TYR A 17 -29.89 -42.16 0.57
N SER A 18 -30.13 -42.14 1.88
CA SER A 18 -31.46 -41.82 2.41
C SER A 18 -31.79 -40.35 2.14
N VAL A 19 -33.05 -40.08 1.79
CA VAL A 19 -33.64 -38.74 1.64
C VAL A 19 -34.42 -38.35 2.89
N ASP A 20 -34.45 -39.24 3.89
CA ASP A 20 -35.05 -38.94 5.17
C ASP A 20 -34.25 -37.83 5.87
N ASP A 21 -34.96 -36.83 6.37
CA ASP A 21 -34.37 -35.68 7.06
C ASP A 21 -33.65 -36.10 8.37
N GLU A 22 -33.84 -37.36 8.80
CA GLU A 22 -33.24 -37.97 9.99
C GLU A 22 -31.79 -38.45 9.79
N ASP A 23 -31.30 -38.61 8.56
CA ASP A 23 -29.94 -39.09 8.29
C ASP A 23 -29.03 -37.97 7.76
N GLN A 24 -28.72 -36.98 8.61
CA GLN A 24 -27.62 -36.06 8.32
C GLN A 24 -26.28 -36.81 8.34
N LEU A 25 -25.36 -36.43 7.44
CA LEU A 25 -24.02 -37.04 7.39
C LEU A 25 -23.28 -36.82 8.71
N GLN A 26 -22.81 -37.90 9.31
CA GLN A 26 -22.13 -37.85 10.59
C GLN A 26 -20.66 -37.42 10.41
N PRO A 27 -19.99 -36.90 11.45
CA PRO A 27 -18.57 -36.53 11.40
C PRO A 27 -17.65 -37.66 10.91
N GLU A 28 -18.02 -38.91 11.20
CA GLU A 28 -17.34 -40.12 10.72
C GLU A 28 -17.40 -40.28 9.19
N ASP A 29 -18.47 -39.78 8.56
CA ASP A 29 -18.72 -39.84 7.12
C ASP A 29 -18.13 -38.63 6.38
N THR A 30 -18.10 -37.45 7.02
CA THR A 30 -17.59 -36.21 6.42
C THR A 30 -16.12 -35.92 6.73
N LEU A 31 -15.51 -36.66 7.66
CA LEU A 31 -14.16 -36.40 8.20
C LEU A 31 -14.01 -34.97 8.76
N GLU A 32 -15.11 -34.28 9.05
CA GLU A 32 -15.12 -32.98 9.71
C GLU A 32 -15.18 -33.18 11.22
N ASP A 33 -14.12 -32.79 11.93
CA ASP A 33 -14.07 -32.86 13.39
C ASP A 33 -14.97 -31.75 13.98
N GLY A 34 -16.22 -32.11 14.26
CA GLY A 34 -17.22 -31.24 14.86
C GLY A 34 -17.14 -31.19 16.39
N GLU A 35 -17.69 -30.14 17.00
CA GLU A 35 -17.76 -29.99 18.47
C GLU A 35 -18.78 -30.94 19.14
N LEU A 36 -19.66 -31.57 18.35
CA LEU A 36 -20.76 -32.43 18.80
C LEU A 36 -20.63 -33.83 18.19
N ASP A 37 -21.08 -34.84 18.96
CA ASP A 37 -21.09 -36.26 18.57
C ASP A 37 -22.15 -36.53 17.47
N ASP A 38 -23.33 -35.91 17.61
CA ASP A 38 -24.39 -35.91 16.60
C ASP A 38 -24.58 -34.48 16.03
N VAL A 39 -24.63 -34.35 14.71
CA VAL A 39 -24.90 -33.08 14.03
C VAL A 39 -26.29 -32.55 14.39
N LEU A 40 -27.24 -33.45 14.67
CA LEU A 40 -28.61 -33.11 15.04
C LEU A 40 -28.71 -32.47 16.44
N ASP A 41 -27.70 -32.62 17.29
CA ASP A 41 -27.64 -31.92 18.58
C ASP A 41 -27.35 -30.42 18.43
N ARG A 42 -26.94 -29.96 17.25
CA ARG A 42 -26.73 -28.54 16.97
C ARG A 42 -28.06 -27.81 16.93
N GLY A 43 -28.40 -27.17 18.04
CA GLY A 43 -29.55 -26.26 18.11
C GLY A 43 -29.43 -25.12 17.07
N TYR A 44 -30.51 -24.85 16.36
CA TYR A 44 -30.60 -23.65 15.51
C TYR A 44 -30.81 -22.42 16.39
N SER A 45 -29.94 -21.42 16.24
CA SER A 45 -30.12 -20.10 16.88
C SER A 45 -30.66 -19.12 15.85
N PRO A 46 -31.93 -18.66 15.98
CA PRO A 46 -32.46 -17.63 15.11
C PRO A 46 -31.69 -16.31 15.29
N ASN A 47 -31.73 -15.45 14.28
CA ASN A 47 -31.14 -14.11 14.41
C ASN A 47 -31.74 -13.35 15.59
N ASP A 48 -30.86 -12.71 16.38
CA ASP A 48 -31.25 -11.86 17.51
C ASP A 48 -32.09 -10.63 17.12
N ARG A 49 -32.15 -10.32 15.82
CA ARG A 49 -32.87 -9.16 15.28
C ARG A 49 -33.61 -9.51 14.00
N PRO A 50 -34.80 -8.92 13.78
CA PRO A 50 -35.50 -9.04 12.50
C PRO A 50 -34.65 -8.43 11.39
N GLN A 51 -34.35 -9.23 10.36
CA GLN A 51 -33.64 -8.81 9.16
C GLN A 51 -34.65 -8.37 8.10
N GLY A 52 -34.29 -7.37 7.29
CA GLY A 52 -35.08 -6.95 6.12
C GLY A 52 -36.40 -6.24 6.42
N VAL A 53 -36.88 -6.17 7.68
CA VAL A 53 -38.16 -5.51 8.01
C VAL A 53 -38.19 -4.01 7.70
N ASN A 54 -37.03 -3.37 7.63
CA ASN A 54 -36.89 -1.97 7.25
C ASN A 54 -36.22 -1.81 5.87
N ALA A 55 -36.00 -2.91 5.14
CA ALA A 55 -35.46 -2.84 3.79
C ALA A 55 -36.56 -2.38 2.83
N HIS A 56 -36.16 -1.62 1.82
CA HIS A 56 -37.06 -1.22 0.75
C HIS A 56 -37.44 -2.44 -0.11
N GLY A 57 -38.65 -2.43 -0.67
CA GLY A 57 -39.16 -3.49 -1.53
C GLY A 57 -39.82 -4.65 -0.78
N THR A 58 -40.15 -4.46 0.51
CA THR A 58 -40.88 -5.48 1.29
C THR A 58 -42.39 -5.33 1.16
N THR A 59 -42.87 -4.19 0.65
CA THR A 59 -44.29 -3.96 0.37
C THR A 59 -44.57 -3.86 -1.13
N ALA A 60 -45.76 -4.26 -1.57
CA ALA A 60 -46.17 -4.18 -2.97
C ALA A 60 -46.18 -2.73 -3.52
N TYR A 61 -46.29 -1.75 -2.63
CA TYR A 61 -46.15 -0.34 -3.00
C TYR A 61 -44.68 -0.02 -3.28
N GLU A 62 -43.77 -0.36 -2.39
CA GLU A 62 -42.33 -0.18 -2.58
C GLU A 62 -41.80 -0.93 -3.80
N GLU A 63 -42.25 -2.15 -4.09
CA GLU A 63 -41.83 -2.84 -5.33
C GLU A 63 -42.28 -2.10 -6.62
N SER A 64 -43.32 -1.26 -6.54
CA SER A 64 -43.85 -0.51 -7.69
C SER A 64 -43.11 0.80 -7.97
N ILE A 65 -42.21 1.22 -7.07
CA ILE A 65 -41.43 2.44 -7.13
C ILE A 65 -39.97 2.13 -6.83
N ASP A 66 -39.04 2.63 -7.62
CA ASP A 66 -37.61 2.46 -7.30
C ASP A 66 -37.22 3.25 -6.04
N GLU A 67 -36.14 2.80 -5.39
CA GLU A 67 -35.50 3.53 -4.30
C GLU A 67 -34.94 4.88 -4.76
N THR A 68 -35.01 5.87 -3.87
CA THR A 68 -34.30 7.13 -4.06
C THR A 68 -32.80 6.96 -3.83
N ILE A 69 -32.00 7.87 -4.40
CA ILE A 69 -30.55 7.89 -4.18
C ILE A 69 -30.22 8.05 -2.69
N ASP A 70 -30.98 8.86 -1.96
CA ASP A 70 -30.75 9.08 -0.53
C ASP A 70 -30.97 7.80 0.29
N GLU A 71 -32.00 7.00 -0.06
CA GLU A 71 -32.26 5.70 0.58
C GLU A 71 -31.15 4.68 0.29
N ARG A 72 -30.60 4.68 -0.93
CA ARG A 72 -29.47 3.80 -1.29
C ARG A 72 -28.19 4.19 -0.56
N ILE A 73 -27.92 5.50 -0.40
CA ILE A 73 -26.77 6.00 0.36
C ILE A 73 -26.84 5.56 1.83
N LEU A 74 -28.02 5.50 2.43
CA LEU A 74 -28.18 5.04 3.83
C LEU A 74 -27.88 3.55 4.02
N GLN A 75 -27.96 2.75 2.94
CA GLN A 75 -27.67 1.32 2.96
C GLN A 75 -26.21 1.02 2.59
N GLU A 76 -25.53 1.94 1.91
CA GLU A 76 -24.15 1.79 1.49
C GLU A 76 -23.19 1.86 2.70
N GLU A 77 -22.24 0.93 2.75
CA GLU A 77 -21.08 1.03 3.65
C GLU A 77 -19.93 1.73 2.90
N PRO A 78 -19.42 2.87 3.39
CA PRO A 78 -18.36 3.60 2.69
C PRO A 78 -17.09 2.76 2.58
N ASP A 79 -16.58 2.60 1.35
CA ASP A 79 -15.30 1.92 1.13
C ASP A 79 -14.15 2.77 1.69
N PRO A 80 -13.43 2.29 2.73
CA PRO A 80 -12.32 3.03 3.33
C PRO A 80 -11.13 3.20 2.38
N SER A 81 -11.00 2.36 1.36
CA SER A 81 -9.94 2.43 0.34
C SER A 81 -10.31 3.29 -0.87
N SER A 82 -11.56 3.77 -0.96
CA SER A 82 -11.95 4.68 -2.03
C SER A 82 -11.21 6.02 -1.97
N ALA A 83 -11.20 6.75 -3.08
CA ALA A 83 -10.75 8.15 -3.17
C ALA A 83 -11.39 9.08 -2.13
N TYR A 84 -12.59 8.75 -1.62
CA TYR A 84 -13.24 9.52 -0.57
C TYR A 84 -12.81 9.10 0.85
N GLY A 85 -12.51 7.82 1.08
CA GLY A 85 -12.07 7.27 2.36
C GLY A 85 -10.59 7.49 2.65
N ARG A 86 -9.74 7.38 1.62
CA ARG A 86 -8.28 7.58 1.67
C ARG A 86 -7.79 8.32 0.41
N PRO A 87 -8.08 9.63 0.27
CA PRO A 87 -7.80 10.43 -0.94
C PRO A 87 -6.32 10.56 -1.34
N ARG A 88 -5.40 10.10 -0.48
CA ARG A 88 -3.95 10.12 -0.72
C ARG A 88 -3.31 8.75 -0.66
N ASN A 89 -4.11 7.71 -0.41
CA ASN A 89 -3.63 6.35 -0.32
C ASN A 89 -4.76 5.39 -0.67
N GLU A 90 -5.25 5.49 -1.89
CA GLU A 90 -6.41 4.72 -2.36
C GLU A 90 -6.04 3.24 -2.46
N SER A 91 -4.82 2.97 -2.92
CA SER A 91 -4.31 1.63 -3.18
C SER A 91 -3.87 0.86 -1.93
N GLY A 92 -3.64 1.54 -0.79
CA GLY A 92 -2.90 0.94 0.33
C GLY A 92 -1.37 0.98 0.17
N LEU A 93 -0.88 1.39 -0.99
CA LEU A 93 0.52 1.36 -1.40
C LEU A 93 1.07 2.76 -1.73
N ASP A 94 0.27 3.81 -1.55
CA ASP A 94 0.71 5.18 -1.81
C ASP A 94 1.48 5.67 -0.56
N ASP A 95 2.76 5.34 -0.51
CA ASP A 95 3.75 5.89 0.43
C ASP A 95 4.43 7.12 -0.18
N ASP A 96 4.93 8.01 0.67
CA ASP A 96 5.59 9.26 0.27
C ASP A 96 6.98 8.96 -0.36
N ARG A 97 6.99 8.64 -1.66
CA ARG A 97 8.23 8.44 -2.43
C ARG A 97 8.88 9.77 -2.79
N ILE A 98 10.21 9.84 -2.68
CA ILE A 98 11.00 10.94 -3.23
C ILE A 98 11.20 10.63 -4.72
N GLY A 99 10.67 11.48 -5.60
CA GLY A 99 10.76 11.32 -7.07
C GLY A 99 9.43 11.32 -7.83
N GLY A 100 8.28 11.21 -7.16
CA GLY A 100 6.96 11.32 -7.81
C GLY A 100 6.51 10.05 -8.56
N ASP A 101 5.80 10.21 -9.68
CA ASP A 101 5.15 9.12 -10.46
C ASP A 101 6.14 8.26 -11.28
N ASP A 102 7.45 8.43 -11.10
CA ASP A 102 8.43 7.65 -11.85
C ASP A 102 8.40 6.18 -11.41
N PRO A 103 8.31 5.21 -12.35
CA PRO A 103 8.23 3.78 -12.04
C PRO A 103 9.50 3.22 -11.39
N ASP A 104 10.61 3.95 -11.50
CA ASP A 104 11.91 3.62 -10.91
C ASP A 104 12.18 4.45 -9.64
N SER A 105 11.16 5.11 -9.07
CA SER A 105 11.28 5.79 -7.78
C SER A 105 11.63 4.78 -6.67
N ILE A 106 12.60 5.13 -5.85
CA ILE A 106 13.05 4.36 -4.69
C ILE A 106 12.52 4.99 -3.41
N ASP A 107 12.47 4.21 -2.34
CA ASP A 107 12.02 4.69 -1.04
C ASP A 107 12.99 5.75 -0.52
N ALA A 108 12.45 6.73 0.22
CA ALA A 108 13.23 7.86 0.74
C ALA A 108 14.40 7.43 1.65
N GLU A 109 14.27 6.25 2.28
CA GLU A 109 15.31 5.64 3.11
C GLU A 109 16.47 5.02 2.31
N ASP A 110 16.21 4.64 1.06
CA ASP A 110 17.17 4.00 0.15
C ASP A 110 17.77 4.99 -0.86
N ASP A 111 17.31 6.24 -0.88
CA ASP A 111 17.81 7.26 -1.79
C ASP A 111 19.21 7.77 -1.40
N TRP A 112 20.08 7.89 -2.40
CA TRP A 112 21.41 8.44 -2.21
C TRP A 112 21.36 9.96 -2.33
N LEU A 113 21.28 10.63 -1.19
CA LEU A 113 21.24 12.10 -1.08
C LEU A 113 22.57 12.81 -1.44
N GLY A 114 23.51 12.09 -2.04
CA GLY A 114 24.92 12.49 -2.15
C GLY A 114 25.68 12.23 -0.84
N ASP A 115 26.95 11.86 -0.96
CA ASP A 115 27.90 12.07 0.11
C ASP A 115 28.42 13.52 0.01
N ASN A 116 28.99 14.06 1.09
CA ASN A 116 29.57 15.41 1.07
C ASN A 116 30.85 15.50 0.21
N GLU A 117 31.06 14.59 -0.75
CA GLU A 117 32.20 14.57 -1.67
C GLU A 117 32.09 15.64 -2.78
N VAL A 118 30.92 16.25 -2.93
CA VAL A 118 30.69 17.41 -3.80
C VAL A 118 30.26 18.60 -2.96
N GLY A 119 31.02 19.69 -3.03
CA GLY A 119 30.70 20.92 -2.32
C GLY A 119 29.59 21.73 -2.96
N ASP A 120 28.81 22.45 -2.15
CA ASP A 120 27.78 23.38 -2.64
C ASP A 120 28.35 24.65 -3.26
N ALA A 121 29.57 25.01 -2.88
CA ALA A 121 30.25 26.21 -3.35
C ALA A 121 31.15 25.89 -4.55
N ARG A 122 30.87 26.54 -5.68
CA ARG A 122 31.75 26.49 -6.85
C ARG A 122 33.11 27.11 -6.54
N ALA A 123 34.20 26.49 -7.00
CA ALA A 123 35.54 27.05 -6.93
C ALA A 123 35.70 28.27 -7.85
N GLY A 124 36.36 29.32 -7.37
CA GLY A 124 36.72 30.50 -8.15
C GLY A 124 38.16 30.50 -8.64
N ARG A 125 38.64 31.67 -9.06
CA ARG A 125 40.02 31.86 -9.53
C ARG A 125 40.97 31.90 -8.33
N LEU A 126 42.03 31.09 -8.39
CA LEU A 126 43.10 31.09 -7.40
C LEU A 126 44.22 32.09 -7.79
N VAL A 127 44.62 32.92 -6.83
CA VAL A 127 45.71 33.90 -6.99
C VAL A 127 46.72 33.68 -5.86
N ALA A 128 47.99 33.53 -6.22
CA ALA A 128 49.09 33.44 -5.27
C ALA A 128 49.38 34.80 -4.61
N ASP A 129 50.03 34.78 -3.45
CA ASP A 129 50.32 35.98 -2.65
C ASP A 129 51.16 37.04 -3.40
N ASP A 130 52.00 36.60 -4.34
CA ASP A 130 52.84 37.45 -5.20
C ASP A 130 52.09 38.03 -6.42
N GLU A 131 50.79 37.73 -6.54
CA GLU A 131 49.89 38.11 -7.63
C GLU A 131 50.38 37.66 -9.02
N GLY A 132 51.36 36.75 -9.10
CA GLY A 132 52.03 36.33 -10.32
C GLY A 132 52.84 37.43 -11.03
N ALA A 133 53.15 38.53 -10.33
CA ALA A 133 53.87 39.68 -10.87
C ALA A 133 55.14 40.05 -10.10
N HIS A 134 55.32 39.49 -8.90
CA HIS A 134 56.46 39.76 -8.02
C HIS A 134 57.44 38.56 -8.00
N ASP A 135 58.58 38.73 -7.32
CA ASP A 135 59.51 37.62 -7.09
C ASP A 135 58.90 36.63 -6.09
N ASP A 136 58.95 35.34 -6.40
CA ASP A 136 58.41 34.25 -5.55
C ASP A 136 59.43 33.89 -4.46
N ASP A 137 59.09 34.23 -3.21
CA ASP A 137 59.88 33.91 -2.01
C ASP A 137 59.33 32.66 -1.28
N GLU A 138 58.17 32.15 -1.70
CA GLU A 138 57.44 31.06 -1.06
C GLU A 138 57.73 29.71 -1.73
N LYS A 139 58.34 28.79 -0.97
CA LYS A 139 58.66 27.46 -1.50
C LYS A 139 57.44 26.55 -1.69
N GLN A 140 56.26 26.98 -1.25
CA GLN A 140 55.02 26.20 -1.23
C GLN A 140 53.98 26.84 -2.13
N ALA A 141 53.17 26.03 -2.83
CA ALA A 141 52.14 26.53 -3.74
C ALA A 141 50.87 26.90 -2.97
N TRP A 142 50.82 28.12 -2.43
CA TRP A 142 49.66 28.65 -1.72
C TRP A 142 48.94 29.66 -2.62
N ALA A 143 47.60 29.67 -2.54
CA ALA A 143 46.78 30.60 -3.30
C ALA A 143 45.44 30.83 -2.60
N SER A 144 44.90 32.04 -2.76
CA SER A 144 43.58 32.41 -2.25
C SER A 144 42.57 32.44 -3.39
N ASP A 145 41.36 31.95 -3.14
CA ASP A 145 40.23 32.10 -4.06
C ASP A 145 39.72 33.55 -4.01
N VAL A 146 39.75 34.23 -5.16
CA VAL A 146 39.27 35.62 -5.31
C VAL A 146 37.88 35.72 -5.96
N GLY A 147 37.17 34.60 -6.07
CA GLY A 147 35.83 34.47 -6.60
C GLY A 147 35.76 34.07 -8.08
N VAL A 148 34.52 33.86 -8.55
CA VAL A 148 34.24 33.46 -9.93
C VAL A 148 34.48 34.61 -10.90
N ASP A 149 35.10 34.31 -12.04
CA ASP A 149 35.27 35.28 -13.11
C ASP A 149 33.93 35.60 -13.78
N GLY A 150 33.37 36.75 -13.41
CA GLY A 150 32.05 37.24 -13.83
C GLY A 150 31.87 37.21 -15.36
N ALA A 151 31.20 36.16 -15.84
CA ALA A 151 30.88 35.83 -17.24
C ALA A 151 32.04 35.34 -18.13
N GLY A 152 33.25 35.15 -17.60
CA GLY A 152 34.41 34.63 -18.35
C GLY A 152 34.67 33.13 -18.17
N ALA A 153 34.03 32.51 -17.18
CA ALA A 153 34.37 31.17 -16.76
C ALA A 153 33.96 30.09 -17.78
N SER A 154 34.86 29.12 -18.01
CA SER A 154 34.59 28.01 -18.92
C SER A 154 33.61 26.99 -18.31
N ALA A 155 33.13 26.05 -19.13
CA ALA A 155 32.32 24.94 -18.64
C ALA A 155 33.09 24.05 -17.67
N GLU A 156 34.40 23.84 -17.88
CA GLU A 156 35.24 23.08 -16.95
C GLU A 156 35.38 23.80 -15.61
N GLU A 157 35.59 25.12 -15.65
CA GLU A 157 35.65 25.94 -14.43
C GLU A 157 34.30 25.97 -13.70
N ALA A 158 33.19 25.72 -14.40
CA ALA A 158 31.85 25.63 -13.81
C ALA A 158 31.53 24.31 -13.16
N ALA A 159 32.28 23.26 -13.48
CA ALA A 159 32.11 21.94 -12.89
C ALA A 159 32.83 21.80 -11.54
N MET A 160 33.84 22.62 -11.26
CA MET A 160 34.68 22.49 -10.06
C MET A 160 34.02 23.10 -8.82
N HIS A 161 33.95 22.34 -7.72
CA HIS A 161 33.39 22.74 -6.43
C HIS A 161 34.39 22.49 -5.30
N VAL A 162 34.28 23.26 -4.22
CA VAL A 162 35.14 23.15 -3.04
C VAL A 162 34.43 22.33 -1.97
N VAL A 163 35.02 21.20 -1.58
CA VAL A 163 34.54 20.36 -0.47
C VAL A 163 35.13 20.86 0.83
N ASP A 164 34.31 20.99 1.87
CA ASP A 164 34.77 21.37 3.21
C ASP A 164 35.35 20.14 3.93
N GLU A 165 36.56 20.26 4.49
CA GLU A 165 37.24 19.19 5.23
C GLU A 165 36.50 18.78 6.52
N VAL A 166 35.52 19.58 6.98
CA VAL A 166 34.74 19.28 8.19
C VAL A 166 33.62 18.26 7.95
N ALA A 167 33.34 17.87 6.69
CA ALA A 167 32.23 16.99 6.37
C ALA A 167 32.52 15.48 6.50
N ASP A 168 33.61 15.10 7.19
CA ASP A 168 34.04 13.71 7.44
C ASP A 168 33.57 13.15 8.81
N GLU A 169 32.71 13.87 9.54
CA GLU A 169 31.95 13.25 10.63
C GLU A 169 30.64 12.70 10.06
N PRO A 170 30.47 11.36 9.97
CA PRO A 170 29.18 10.81 9.57
C PRO A 170 28.13 11.29 10.58
N ASP A 171 27.05 11.85 10.07
CA ASP A 171 25.87 12.20 10.87
C ASP A 171 25.34 10.90 11.50
N GLU A 172 25.65 10.65 12.78
CA GLU A 172 25.19 9.46 13.50
C GLU A 172 23.64 9.53 13.57
N ARG A 173 22.97 8.80 12.67
CA ARG A 173 21.54 8.49 12.79
C ARG A 173 21.30 7.25 13.64
#